data_AF-A0A7W9UST0-F1
#
_entry.id   AF-A0A7W9UST0-F1
#
_cell.length_a   1.000
_cell.length_b   1.000
_cell.length_c   1.000
_cell.angle_alpha   90.00
_cell.angle_beta   90.00
_cell.angle_gamma   90.00
#
_symmetry.space_group_name_H-M   'P 1'
#
loop_
_entity.id
_entity.type
_entity.pdbx_description
1 polymer ?
#
loop_
_entity_poly.entity_id
_entity_poly.type
_entity_poly.pdbx_seq_one_letter_code
_entity_poly.pdbx_strand_id
1 'polypeptide(L)' 'MKETDPSEEAAEGRVPLWLDPDDLRWLSGHCCCPADASDEEKDRCGRLRFRAGAALHKHGHSR' A
#
# COMPACT_ATOMS: atom_id res chain seq x y z
N MET A 1 13.67 10.01 -9.92
CA MET A 1 12.83 8.87 -9.54
C MET A 1 12.50 8.14 -10.82
N LYS A 2 12.93 6.88 -10.96
CA LYS A 2 12.61 6.06 -12.13
C LYS A 2 11.17 5.60 -11.94
N GLU A 3 10.31 5.87 -12.91
CA GLU A 3 8.91 5.43 -12.87
C GLU A 3 8.88 3.90 -12.71
N THR A 4 7.95 3.39 -11.90
CA THR A 4 7.73 1.96 -11.74
C THR A 4 7.43 1.35 -13.11
N ASP A 5 8.31 0.47 -13.62
CA ASP A 5 8.10 -0.18 -14.91
C ASP A 5 6.98 -1.23 -14.77
N PRO A 6 5.84 -1.05 -15.47
CA PRO A 6 4.74 -2.00 -15.38
C PRO A 6 5.11 -3.43 -15.75
N SER A 7 6.08 -3.61 -16.64
CA SER A 7 6.52 -4.90 -17.16
C SER A 7 7.39 -5.64 -16.14
N GLU A 8 8.26 -4.92 -15.43
CA GLU A 8 9.09 -5.49 -14.35
C GLU A 8 8.21 -5.92 -13.16
N GLU A 9 7.23 -5.09 -12.77
CA GLU A 9 6.30 -5.46 -11.69
C GLU A 9 5.43 -6.67 -12.06
N ALA A 10 4.94 -6.73 -13.30
CA ALA A 10 4.15 -7.85 -13.77
C ALA A 10 4.94 -9.17 -13.76
N ALA A 11 6.23 -9.14 -14.12
CA ALA A 11 7.12 -10.31 -14.05
C ALA A 11 7.29 -10.83 -12.60
N GLU A 12 7.23 -9.92 -11.62
CA GLU A 12 7.27 -10.23 -10.19
C GLU A 12 5.89 -10.58 -9.59
N GLY A 13 4.85 -10.73 -10.44
CA GLY A 13 3.48 -11.02 -10.01
C GLY A 13 2.81 -9.85 -9.26
N ARG A 14 3.29 -8.63 -9.47
CA ARG A 14 2.78 -7.42 -8.83
C ARG A 14 1.99 -6.60 -9.84
N VAL A 15 1.05 -5.83 -9.32
CA VAL A 15 0.26 -4.88 -10.11
C VAL A 15 0.72 -3.48 -9.72
N PRO A 16 1.26 -2.68 -10.67
CA PRO A 16 1.63 -1.31 -10.38
C PRO A 16 0.34 -0.51 -10.13
N LEU A 17 0.34 0.25 -9.03
CA LEU A 17 -0.77 1.10 -8.63
C LEU A 17 -0.20 2.47 -8.25
N TRP A 18 -0.59 3.50 -9.00
CA TRP A 18 -0.22 4.88 -8.70
C TRP A 18 -1.33 5.51 -7.86
N LEU A 19 -0.95 5.97 -6.67
CA LEU A 19 -1.81 6.71 -5.75
C LEU A 19 -1.10 8.02 -5.42
N ASP A 20 -1.88 9.08 -5.23
CA ASP A 20 -1.31 10.31 -4.72
C ASP A 20 -1.02 10.21 -3.20
N PRO A 21 -0.27 11.17 -2.62
CA PRO A 21 0.04 11.13 -1.20
C PRO A 21 -1.19 11.19 -0.27
N ASP A 22 -2.30 11.80 -0.67
CA ASP A 22 -3.51 11.89 0.14
C ASP A 22 -4.19 10.52 0.22
N ASP A 23 -4.31 9.82 -0.91
CA ASP A 23 -4.82 8.45 -0.99
C ASP A 23 -3.96 7.47 -0.19
N LEU A 24 -2.62 7.60 -0.24
CA LEU A 24 -1.72 6.79 0.58
C LEU A 24 -1.88 7.07 2.08
N ARG A 25 -2.12 8.34 2.46
CA ARG A 25 -2.38 8.69 3.88
C ARG A 25 -3.70 8.09 4.35
N TRP A 26 -4.73 8.14 3.52
CA TRP A 26 -6.00 7.49 3.82
C TRP A 26 -5.82 5.97 3.97
N LEU A 27 -5.18 5.32 3.00
CA LEU A 27 -4.98 3.87 2.99
C LEU A 27 -4.11 3.38 4.15
N SER A 28 -3.09 4.14 4.56
CA SER A 28 -2.22 3.76 5.68
C SER A 28 -2.92 3.86 7.04
N GLY A 29 -3.88 4.78 7.19
CA GLY A 29 -4.64 4.99 8.43
C GLY A 29 -5.96 4.23 8.50
N HIS A 30 -6.54 3.84 7.37
CA HIS A 30 -7.84 3.17 7.31
C HIS A 30 -7.70 1.65 7.24
N CYS A 31 -8.54 0.93 7.97
CA CYS A 31 -8.60 -0.52 7.91
C CYS A 31 -9.65 -0.94 6.89
N CYS A 32 -9.24 -1.65 5.83
CA CYS A 32 -10.18 -2.18 4.82
C CYS A 32 -10.88 -3.48 5.26
N CYS A 33 -10.58 -3.99 6.44
CA CYS A 33 -11.10 -5.28 6.91
C CYS A 33 -12.51 -5.12 7.50
N PRO A 34 -13.45 -6.04 7.21
CA PRO A 34 -14.72 -6.09 7.91
C PRO A 34 -14.54 -6.43 9.40
N ALA A 35 -15.54 -6.11 10.22
CA ALA A 35 -15.44 -6.26 11.67
C ALA A 35 -15.23 -7.72 12.11
N ASP A 36 -15.72 -8.67 11.33
CA ASP A 36 -15.63 -10.12 11.51
C ASP A 36 -14.51 -10.76 10.68
N ALA A 37 -13.60 -9.96 10.11
CA ALA A 37 -12.48 -10.46 9.33
C ALA A 37 -11.67 -11.52 10.08
N SER A 38 -11.32 -12.59 9.39
CA SER A 38 -10.37 -13.59 9.85
C SER A 38 -8.99 -12.96 10.12
N ASP A 39 -8.15 -13.66 10.89
CA ASP A 39 -6.79 -13.17 11.17
C ASP A 39 -5.94 -13.07 9.90
N GLU A 40 -6.14 -13.97 8.93
CA GLU A 40 -5.48 -13.90 7.62
C GLU A 40 -5.88 -12.65 6.82
N GLU A 41 -7.14 -12.24 6.89
CA GLU A 41 -7.61 -10.98 6.28
C GLU A 41 -7.03 -9.77 7.00
N LYS A 42 -7.01 -9.78 8.34
CA LYS A 42 -6.39 -8.71 9.14
C LYS A 42 -4.91 -8.55 8.82
N ASP A 43 -4.19 -9.65 8.63
CA ASP A 43 -2.79 -9.65 8.21
C ASP A 43 -2.61 -9.07 6.80
N ARG A 44 -3.50 -9.43 5.85
CA ARG A 44 -3.52 -8.81 4.52
C ARG A 44 -3.73 -7.29 4.62
N CYS A 45 -4.72 -6.83 5.38
CA CYS A 45 -4.96 -5.40 5.64
C CYS A 45 -3.75 -4.72 6.30
N GLY A 46 -3.08 -5.40 7.24
CA GLY A 46 -1.86 -4.92 7.89
C GLY A 46 -0.72 -4.68 6.90
N ARG A 47 -0.47 -5.64 6.00
CA ARG A 47 0.56 -5.50 4.95
C ARG A 47 0.27 -4.33 4.01
N LEU A 48 -0.99 -4.12 3.62
CA LEU A 48 -1.37 -2.99 2.75
C LEU A 48 -1.11 -1.65 3.44
N ARG A 49 -1.58 -1.48 4.68
CA ARG A 49 -1.35 -0.25 5.47
C ARG A 49 0.13 0.04 5.67
N PHE A 50 0.91 -0.99 6.00
CA PHE A 50 2.36 -0.86 6.16
C PHE A 50 3.03 -0.40 4.86
N ARG A 51 2.69 -1.01 3.73
CA ARG A 51 3.25 -0.61 2.42
C ARG A 51 2.89 0.82 2.04
N ALA A 52 1.65 1.25 2.29
CA ALA A 52 1.23 2.64 2.07
C ALA A 52 2.01 3.62 2.96
N GLY A 53 2.17 3.31 4.26
CA GLY A 53 2.99 4.12 5.17
C GLY A 53 4.46 4.17 4.78
N ALA A 54 5.02 3.03 4.35
CA ALA A 54 6.40 2.96 3.86
C ALA A 54 6.62 3.78 2.58
N ALA A 55 5.64 3.80 1.67
CA ALA A 55 5.68 4.66 0.49
C ALA A 55 5.73 6.14 0.88
N LEU A 56 4.85 6.59 1.80
CA LEU A 56 4.87 7.96 2.31
C LEU A 56 6.21 8.32 2.97
N HIS A 57 6.75 7.42 3.80
CA HIS A 57 8.04 7.63 4.45
C HIS A 57 9.18 7.81 3.44
N LYS A 58 9.25 6.96 2.41
CA LYS A 58 10.26 7.05 1.34
C LYS A 58 10.17 8.35 0.52
N HIS A 59 8.98 8.95 0.43
CA HIS A 59 8.76 10.21 -0.27
C HIS A 59 8.88 11.46 0.61
N GLY A 60 9.31 11.32 1.87
CA GLY A 60 9.42 12.46 2.79
C GLY A 60 8.06 13.02 3.22
N HIS A 61 6.99 12.23 3.04
CA HIS A 61 5.63 12.56 3.48
C HIS A 61 5.25 11.85 4.79
N SER A 62 6.25 11.36 5.55
CA SER A 62 6.01 10.90 6.91
C SER A 62 5.40 12.03 7.74
N ARG A 63 4.33 11.72 8.46
CA ARG A 63 3.81 12.61 9.52
C ARG A 63 4.91 12.96 10.52
#